data_AF-A0A7S6N4E2-F1
#
_entry.id   AF-A0A7S6N4E2-F1
#
_cell.length_a   1.000
_cell.length_b   1.000
_cell.length_c   1.000
_cell.angle_alpha   90.00
_cell.angle_beta   90.00
_cell.angle_gamma   90.00
#
_symmetry.space_group_name_H-M   'P 1'
#
loop_
_entity.id
_entity.type
_entity.pdbx_description
1 polymer ?
#
loop_
_entity_poly.entity_id
_entity_poly.type
_entity_poly.pdbx_seq_one_letter_code
_entity_poly.pdbx_strand_id
1 'polypeptide(L)'
;MVAYPALIGRILAHQRESQGIKQGDLAASLGLSQSAYSRLESGESVLNISQLRNIAGRLGVHPSAVLTWAEQYEAQLRLQGVEIVAEKQGNSAAIVIGLGLLAALLMSR
;
A
#
# COMPACT_ATOMS: atom_id res chain seq x y z
N MET A 1 14.60 -2.06 -3.46
CA MET A 1 13.55 -3.08 -3.63
C MET A 1 12.31 -2.67 -2.86
N VAL A 2 11.12 -3.08 -3.28
CA VAL A 2 9.86 -2.91 -2.55
C VAL A 2 9.08 -4.22 -2.64
N ALA A 3 8.55 -4.69 -1.51
CA ALA A 3 7.67 -5.85 -1.50
C ALA A 3 6.29 -5.47 -2.03
N TYR A 4 5.68 -6.31 -2.85
CA TYR A 4 4.37 -6.05 -3.45
C TYR A 4 3.27 -5.76 -2.41
N PRO A 5 3.18 -6.45 -1.25
CA PRO A 5 2.25 -6.08 -0.19
C PRO A 5 2.46 -4.66 0.36
N ALA A 6 3.71 -4.20 0.44
CA ALA A 6 4.02 -2.83 0.88
C ALA A 6 3.63 -1.80 -0.18
N LEU A 7 3.78 -2.10 -1.47
CA LEU A 7 3.28 -1.26 -2.54
C LEU A 7 1.76 -1.06 -2.44
N ILE A 8 1.00 -2.16 -2.35
CA ILE A 8 -0.46 -2.12 -2.21
C ILE A 8 -0.88 -1.39 -0.93
N GLY A 9 -0.26 -1.72 0.21
CA GLY A 9 -0.57 -1.10 1.49
C GLY A 9 -0.38 0.42 1.47
N ARG A 10 0.69 0.90 0.84
CA ARG A 10 0.99 2.33 0.72
C ARG A 10 0.04 3.07 -0.21
N ILE A 11 -0.41 2.43 -1.29
CA ILE A 11 -1.45 2.98 -2.17
C ILE A 11 -2.76 3.16 -1.39
N LEU A 12 -3.16 2.16 -0.61
CA LEU A 12 -4.37 2.25 0.23
C LEU A 12 -4.23 3.32 1.32
N ALA A 13 -3.05 3.41 1.95
CA ALA A 13 -2.76 4.44 2.94
C ALA A 13 -2.86 5.85 2.34
N HIS A 14 -2.27 6.05 1.16
CA HIS A 14 -2.35 7.31 0.43
C HIS A 14 -3.79 7.68 0.09
N GLN A 15 -4.58 6.72 -0.41
CA GLN A 15 -5.99 6.94 -0.73
C GLN A 15 -6.84 7.24 0.52
N ARG A 16 -6.51 6.66 1.67
CA ARG A 16 -7.13 6.99 2.95
C ARG A 16 -6.78 8.43 3.37
N GLU A 17 -5.51 8.79 3.28
CA GLU A 17 -4.99 10.09 3.70
C GLU A 17 -5.51 11.24 2.85
N SER A 18 -5.64 11.03 1.53
CA SER A 18 -6.23 12.02 0.61
C SER A 18 -7.70 12.34 0.93
N GLN A 19 -8.39 11.44 1.65
CA GLN A 19 -9.77 11.65 2.13
C GLN A 19 -9.83 12.18 3.57
N GLY A 20 -8.69 12.41 4.23
CA GLY A 20 -8.63 12.85 5.62
C GLY A 20 -9.10 11.79 6.64
N ILE A 21 -9.25 10.53 6.22
CA ILE A 21 -9.73 9.44 7.08
C ILE A 21 -8.58 9.01 8.00
N LYS A 22 -8.81 8.94 9.32
CA LYS A 22 -7.77 8.43 10.23
C LYS A 22 -7.69 6.91 10.15
N GLN A 23 -6.48 6.40 10.37
CA GLN A 23 -6.21 4.97 10.35
C GLN A 23 -7.10 4.18 11.33
N GLY A 24 -7.29 4.72 12.55
CA GLY A 24 -8.15 4.09 13.57
C GLY A 24 -9.62 4.04 13.17
N ASP A 25 -10.14 5.08 12.52
CA ASP A 25 -11.54 5.17 12.09
C ASP A 25 -11.84 4.12 11.00
N LEU A 26 -10.95 4.00 10.02
CA LEU A 26 -11.08 2.99 8.97
C LEU A 26 -10.97 1.56 9.54
N ALA A 27 -10.00 1.33 10.43
CA ALA A 27 -9.83 0.04 11.11
C ALA A 27 -11.09 -0.38 11.87
N ALA A 28 -11.68 0.53 12.66
CA ALA A 28 -12.92 0.28 13.40
C ALA A 28 -14.07 -0.08 12.46
N SER A 29 -14.22 0.60 11.32
CA SER A 29 -15.26 0.31 10.33
C SER A 29 -15.13 -1.07 9.65
N LEU A 30 -13.97 -1.70 9.78
CA LEU A 30 -13.61 -3.01 9.24
C LEU A 30 -13.56 -4.10 10.33
N GLY A 31 -13.81 -3.75 11.60
CA GLY A 31 -13.70 -4.68 12.73
C GLY A 31 -12.26 -5.08 13.04
N LEU A 32 -11.28 -4.22 12.74
CA LEU A 32 -9.85 -4.44 12.98
C LEU A 32 -9.33 -3.52 14.09
N SER A 33 -8.27 -3.93 14.77
CA SER A 33 -7.49 -2.99 15.57
C SER A 33 -6.73 -2.02 14.66
N GLN A 34 -6.44 -0.81 15.16
CA GLN A 34 -5.60 0.15 14.43
C GLN A 34 -4.23 -0.45 14.10
N SER A 35 -3.62 -1.19 15.03
CA SER A 35 -2.33 -1.85 14.80
C SER A 35 -2.38 -2.93 13.72
N ALA A 36 -3.46 -3.72 13.66
CA ALA A 36 -3.66 -4.72 12.61
C ALA A 36 -3.79 -4.04 11.24
N TYR A 37 -4.59 -2.97 11.16
CA TYR A 37 -4.76 -2.21 9.92
C TYR A 37 -3.47 -1.50 9.50
N SER A 38 -2.69 -0.96 10.46
CA SER A 38 -1.38 -0.36 10.17
C SER A 38 -0.39 -1.35 9.54
N ARG A 39 -0.42 -2.62 9.93
CA ARG A 39 0.43 -3.65 9.33
C ARG A 39 0.02 -3.99 7.90
N LEU A 40 -1.26 -3.81 7.54
CA LEU A 40 -1.71 -3.94 6.16
C LEU A 40 -1.19 -2.77 5.31
N GLU A 41 -1.33 -1.53 5.81
CA GLU A 41 -0.83 -0.33 5.11
C GLU A 41 0.69 -0.29 4.96
N SER A 42 1.43 -0.88 5.91
CA SER A 42 2.89 -0.98 5.81
C SER A 42 3.38 -2.16 4.95
N GLY A 43 2.48 -3.10 4.59
CA GLY A 43 2.84 -4.37 3.96
C GLY A 43 3.56 -5.37 4.89
N GLU A 44 3.51 -5.15 6.20
CA GLU A 44 4.03 -6.11 7.19
C GLU A 44 3.13 -7.34 7.31
N SER A 45 1.83 -7.18 7.07
CA SER A 45 0.88 -8.29 6.92
C SER A 45 0.37 -8.37 5.49
N VAL A 46 0.32 -9.58 4.95
CA VAL A 46 -0.24 -9.82 3.61
C VAL A 46 -1.74 -9.58 3.66
N LEU A 47 -2.20 -8.68 2.79
CA LEU A 47 -3.59 -8.35 2.61
C LEU A 47 -4.24 -9.36 1.66
N ASN A 48 -5.30 -10.05 2.11
CA ASN A 48 -6.03 -11.01 1.28
C ASN A 48 -7.09 -10.31 0.40
N ILE A 49 -7.63 -11.04 -0.58
CA ILE A 49 -8.60 -10.51 -1.55
C ILE A 49 -9.85 -9.92 -0.87
N SER A 50 -10.36 -10.57 0.19
CA SER A 50 -11.52 -10.08 0.94
C SER A 50 -11.22 -8.76 1.65
N GLN A 51 -10.01 -8.63 2.24
CA GLN A 51 -9.54 -7.39 2.86
C GLN A 51 -9.37 -6.29 1.81
N LEU A 52 -8.79 -6.60 0.64
CA LEU A 52 -8.68 -5.64 -0.47
C LEU A 52 -10.06 -5.09 -0.84
N ARG A 53 -11.03 -5.99 -1.05
CA ARG A 53 -12.41 -5.64 -1.39
C ARG A 53 -13.02 -4.70 -0.35
N ASN A 54 -12.89 -5.04 0.92
CA ASN A 54 -13.53 -4.29 2.00
C ASN A 54 -12.88 -2.92 2.20
N ILE A 55 -11.55 -2.84 2.19
CA ILE A 55 -10.82 -1.58 2.36
C ILE A 55 -11.10 -0.65 1.16
N ALA A 56 -10.96 -1.15 -0.07
CA ALA A 56 -11.25 -0.38 -1.27
C ALA A 56 -12.70 0.15 -1.26
N GLY A 57 -13.67 -0.70 -0.88
CA GLY A 57 -15.07 -0.30 -0.76
C GLY A 57 -15.31 0.81 0.28
N ARG A 58 -14.62 0.77 1.43
CA ARG A 58 -14.68 1.85 2.43
C ARG A 58 -14.05 3.15 1.95
N LEU A 59 -13.04 3.06 1.08
CA LEU A 59 -12.37 4.20 0.45
C LEU A 59 -13.07 4.69 -0.84
N GLY A 60 -14.23 4.10 -1.19
CA GLY A 60 -15.03 4.51 -2.35
C GLY A 60 -14.40 4.15 -3.70
N VAL A 61 -13.50 3.15 -3.75
CA VAL A 61 -12.79 2.74 -4.97
C VAL A 61 -12.99 1.26 -5.27
N HIS A 62 -12.85 0.88 -6.54
CA HIS A 62 -12.88 -0.53 -6.92
C HIS A 62 -11.53 -1.21 -6.59
N PRO A 63 -11.54 -2.48 -6.15
CA PRO A 63 -10.30 -3.25 -5.93
C PRO A 63 -9.41 -3.32 -7.16
N SER A 64 -10.00 -3.40 -8.35
CA SER A 64 -9.27 -3.38 -9.63
C SER A 64 -8.49 -2.08 -9.83
N ALA A 65 -9.02 -0.93 -9.40
CA ALA A 65 -8.31 0.34 -9.49
C ALA A 65 -7.02 0.33 -8.64
N VAL A 66 -7.07 -0.25 -7.44
CA VAL A 66 -5.89 -0.41 -6.59
C VAL A 66 -4.80 -1.25 -7.26
N LEU A 67 -5.19 -2.34 -7.93
CA LEU A 67 -4.26 -3.18 -8.69
C LEU A 67 -3.69 -2.43 -9.91
N THR A 68 -4.54 -1.72 -10.66
CA THR A 68 -4.08 -0.89 -11.78
C THR A 68 -3.09 0.18 -11.34
N TRP A 69 -3.34 0.85 -10.20
CA TRP A 69 -2.38 1.80 -9.66
C TRP A 69 -1.07 1.13 -9.24
N ALA A 70 -1.14 -0.06 -8.64
CA ALA A 70 0.05 -0.81 -8.27
C ALA A 70 0.90 -1.17 -9.49
N GLU A 71 0.30 -1.64 -10.58
CA GLU A 71 1.00 -1.91 -11.85
C GLU A 71 1.67 -0.65 -12.41
N GLN A 72 0.99 0.50 -12.34
CA GLN A 72 1.55 1.78 -12.78
C GLN A 72 2.74 2.23 -11.94
N TYR A 73 2.62 2.18 -10.60
CA TYR A 73 3.71 2.54 -9.70
C TYR A 73 4.88 1.56 -9.79
N GLU A 74 4.61 0.27 -9.94
CA GLU A 74 5.63 -0.75 -10.19
C GLU A 74 6.42 -0.47 -11.46
N ALA A 75 5.75 -0.13 -12.58
CA ALA A 75 6.41 0.24 -13.82
C ALA A 75 7.32 1.46 -13.64
N GLN A 76 6.84 2.51 -12.95
CA GLN A 76 7.62 3.72 -12.68
C GLN A 76 8.83 3.45 -11.77
N LEU A 77 8.63 2.67 -10.71
CA LEU A 77 9.70 2.28 -9.78
C LEU A 77 10.78 1.46 -10.49
N ARG A 78 10.39 0.54 -11.38
CA ARG A 78 11.34 -0.23 -12.19
C ARG A 78 12.18 0.66 -13.11
N LEU A 79 11.57 1.68 -13.73
CA LEU A 79 12.30 2.65 -14.54
C LEU A 79 13.34 3.45 -13.71
N GLN A 80 13.08 3.62 -12.42
CA GLN A 80 14.01 4.23 -11.46
C GLN A 80 15.00 3.23 -10.84
N GLY A 81 15.07 2.00 -11.35
CA GLY A 81 15.99 0.96 -10.86
C GLY A 81 15.55 0.30 -9.55
N VAL A 82 14.30 0.50 -9.13
CA VAL A 82 13.74 -0.16 -7.94
C VAL A 82 13.13 -1.50 -8.32
N GLU A 83 13.71 -2.57 -7.79
CA GLU A 83 13.15 -3.92 -7.90
C GLU A 83 11.84 -4.07 -7.10
N ILE A 84 10.79 -4.63 -7.72
CA ILE A 84 9.56 -5.03 -7.01
C ILE A 84 9.57 -6.54 -6.85
N VAL A 85 9.50 -7.01 -5.60
CA VAL A 85 9.55 -8.42 -5.23
C VAL A 85 8.20 -8.89 -4.68
N ALA A 86 7.83 -10.15 -4.93
CA ALA A 86 6.54 -10.68 -4.48
C ALA A 86 6.42 -10.71 -2.94
N GLU A 87 7.49 -11.07 -2.24
CA GLU A 87 7.53 -11.22 -0.79
C GLU A 87 8.60 -10.36 -0.15
N LYS A 88 8.38 -9.97 1.11
CA LYS A 88 9.33 -9.19 1.89
C LYS A 88 10.55 -10.05 2.24
N GLN A 89 11.68 -9.80 1.58
CA GLN A 89 12.96 -10.44 1.89
C GLN A 89 13.79 -9.57 2.85
N GLY A 90 13.86 -9.97 4.13
CA GLY A 90 14.77 -9.42 5.14
C GLY A 90 14.70 -7.89 5.36
N ASN A 91 15.64 -7.36 6.14
CA ASN A 91 15.85 -5.91 6.30
C ASN A 91 17.09 -5.52 5.46
N SER A 92 16.88 -4.77 4.37
CA SER A 92 17.94 -4.29 3.48
C SER A 92 17.81 -2.78 3.25
N ALA A 93 18.93 -2.06 3.15
CA ALA A 93 18.94 -0.62 2.84
C ALA A 93 18.20 -0.29 1.52
N ALA A 94 18.20 -1.24 0.58
CA ALA A 94 17.45 -1.11 -0.67
C ALA A 94 15.93 -0.97 -0.45
N ILE A 95 15.39 -1.45 0.67
CA ILE A 95 13.97 -1.31 1.03
C ILE A 95 13.64 0.15 1.32
N VAL A 96 14.48 0.83 2.09
CA VAL A 96 14.27 2.24 2.49
C VAL A 96 14.25 3.15 1.27
N ILE A 97 15.22 2.97 0.36
CA ILE A 97 15.29 3.76 -0.89
C ILE A 97 14.03 3.53 -1.74
N GLY A 98 13.64 2.27 -1.92
CA GLY A 98 12.44 1.93 -2.68
C GLY A 98 11.16 2.55 -2.11
N LEU A 99 10.99 2.51 -0.78
CA LEU A 99 9.85 3.12 -0.10
C LEU A 99 9.86 4.66 -0.19
N GLY A 100 11.04 5.29 -0.16
CA GLY A 100 11.18 6.74 -0.34
C GLY A 100 10.75 7.19 -1.74
N LEU A 101 11.18 6.47 -2.79
CA LEU A 101 10.76 6.76 -4.16
C LEU A 101 9.26 6.50 -4.38
N LEU A 102 8.71 5.44 -3.79
CA LEU A 102 7.27 5.20 -3.82
C LEU A 102 6.49 6.34 -3.17
N ALA A 103 6.91 6.82 -2.00
CA ALA A 103 6.26 7.96 -1.35
C ALA A 103 6.30 9.22 -2.23
N ALA A 104 7.43 9.50 -2.87
CA ALA A 104 7.55 10.63 -3.81
C ALA A 104 6.59 10.50 -5.01
N LEU A 105 6.42 9.30 -5.57
CA LEU A 105 5.47 9.04 -6.65
C LEU A 105 4.02 9.25 -6.18
N LEU A 106 3.65 8.75 -5.00
CA LEU A 106 2.31 8.92 -4.46
C LEU A 106 1.95 10.40 -4.24
N MET A 107 2.89 11.19 -3.70
CA MET A 107 2.70 12.63 -3.46
C MET A 107 2.69 13.49 -4.74
N SER A 108 3.14 12.95 -5.88
CA SER A 108 3.22 13.68 -7.14
C SER A 108 1.90 13.71 -7.94
N ARG A 109 0.81 13.18 -7.37
CA ARG A 109 -0.53 13.09 -7.97
C ARG A 109 -1.60 13.55 -6.99
#